data_AF-A0AAE1UKU1-F1
#
_entry.id   AF-A0AAE1UKU1-F1
#
_cell.length_a   1.000
_cell.length_b   1.000
_cell.length_c   1.000
_cell.angle_alpha   90.00
_cell.angle_beta   90.00
_cell.angle_gamma   90.00
#
_symmetry.space_group_name_H-M   'P 1'
#
loop_
_entity.id
_entity.type
_entity.pdbx_description
1 polymer ?
#
loop_
_entity_poly.entity_id
_entity_poly.type
_entity_poly.pdbx_seq_one_letter_code
_entity_poly.pdbx_strand_id
1 'polypeptide(L)'
;MHPTSEFVSEPDEAALLTSDDGLKLLCDQCSYKARDSANLRRHKRIHTGEKPYACAFCDYRSTQSNNLKAHVKRKHGDNALDYSVDQLPTQTINHYASSSQ
;
A
#
# COMPACT_ATOMS: atom_id res chain seq x y z
N MET A 1 10.73 -17.66 -60.50
CA MET A 1 9.45 -16.97 -60.29
C MET A 1 9.22 -16.86 -58.78
N HIS A 2 9.25 -15.63 -58.26
CA HIS A 2 8.88 -15.23 -56.89
C HIS A 2 7.33 -15.23 -56.73
N PRO A 3 6.72 -14.82 -55.60
CA PRO A 3 6.89 -15.22 -54.19
C PRO A 3 5.51 -15.28 -53.45
N THR A 4 5.51 -15.49 -52.13
CA THR A 4 4.73 -14.78 -51.08
C THR A 4 5.05 -15.51 -49.76
N SER A 5 5.84 -14.98 -48.82
CA SER A 5 5.55 -13.85 -47.92
C SER A 5 4.17 -13.97 -47.29
N GLU A 6 4.10 -14.62 -46.13
CA GLU A 6 3.21 -14.18 -45.06
C GLU A 6 4.05 -14.10 -43.78
N PHE A 7 4.26 -12.85 -43.42
CA PHE A 7 4.81 -12.29 -42.20
C PHE A 7 3.95 -12.73 -41.01
N VAL A 8 4.51 -13.49 -40.06
CA VAL A 8 3.89 -13.65 -38.74
C VAL A 8 4.94 -13.36 -37.67
N SER A 9 4.94 -12.08 -37.29
CA SER A 9 5.07 -11.57 -35.92
C SER A 9 6.23 -12.10 -35.07
N GLU A 10 7.35 -11.39 -35.11
CA GLU A 10 8.10 -11.12 -33.86
C GLU A 10 7.34 -10.07 -33.02
N PRO A 11 7.54 -9.94 -31.69
CA PRO A 11 8.18 -10.88 -30.76
C PRO A 11 7.30 -11.09 -29.49
N ASP A 12 7.53 -12.17 -28.75
CA ASP A 12 6.94 -12.42 -27.41
C ASP A 12 7.61 -11.50 -26.36
N GLU A 13 7.52 -10.19 -26.57
CA GLU A 13 8.05 -9.13 -25.70
C GLU A 13 7.06 -8.80 -24.58
N ALA A 14 6.78 -9.73 -23.68
CA ALA A 14 6.17 -9.38 -22.38
C ALA A 14 6.31 -10.44 -21.28
N ALA A 15 6.87 -11.62 -21.53
CA ALA A 15 7.13 -12.60 -20.48
C ALA A 15 8.53 -12.42 -19.86
N LEU A 16 9.01 -11.19 -19.72
CA LEU A 16 10.19 -10.91 -18.90
C LEU A 16 9.79 -10.85 -17.43
N LEU A 17 10.22 -11.89 -16.70
CA LEU A 17 10.55 -11.90 -15.28
C LEU A 17 9.32 -11.87 -14.35
N THR A 18 9.05 -12.91 -13.57
CA THR A 18 9.75 -13.10 -12.29
C THR A 18 9.40 -14.47 -11.70
N SER A 19 10.35 -15.39 -11.77
CA SER A 19 10.43 -16.54 -10.86
C SER A 19 11.11 -16.08 -9.57
N ASP A 20 10.35 -15.47 -8.64
CA ASP A 20 10.73 -15.32 -7.22
C ASP A 20 9.47 -14.89 -6.44
N ASP A 21 8.91 -15.78 -5.61
CA ASP A 21 7.90 -15.53 -4.58
C ASP A 21 7.00 -14.26 -4.73
N GLY A 22 6.18 -14.23 -5.78
CA GLY A 22 4.83 -13.66 -5.81
C GLY A 22 4.55 -12.29 -5.13
N LEU A 23 5.43 -11.30 -5.23
CA LEU A 23 5.17 -9.97 -4.66
C LEU A 23 4.13 -9.21 -5.51
N LYS A 24 2.83 -9.49 -5.31
CA LYS A 24 1.72 -8.77 -5.97
C LYS A 24 1.73 -7.31 -5.51
N LEU A 25 2.28 -6.42 -6.34
CA LEU A 25 2.29 -4.96 -6.13
C LEU A 25 1.02 -4.25 -6.66
N LEU A 26 0.08 -5.02 -7.20
CA LEU A 26 -1.18 -4.53 -7.74
C LEU A 26 -2.27 -4.55 -6.67
N CYS A 27 -3.06 -3.49 -6.61
CA CYS A 27 -4.28 -3.47 -5.82
C CYS A 27 -5.34 -4.40 -6.44
N ASP A 28 -6.06 -5.10 -5.58
CA ASP A 28 -7.15 -6.01 -5.93
C ASP A 28 -8.51 -5.30 -6.05
N GLN A 29 -8.62 -4.07 -5.54
CA GLN A 29 -9.86 -3.29 -5.55
C GLN A 29 -9.84 -2.12 -6.55
N CYS A 30 -8.70 -1.85 -7.19
CA CYS A 30 -8.57 -0.80 -8.20
C CYS A 30 -7.31 -1.00 -9.07
N SER A 31 -7.16 -0.23 -10.14
CA SER A 31 -6.01 -0.29 -11.07
C SER A 31 -4.71 0.32 -10.52
N TYR A 32 -4.59 0.53 -9.21
CA TYR A 32 -3.39 1.10 -8.61
C TYR A 32 -2.24 0.08 -8.56
N LYS A 33 -1.06 0.50 -9.03
CA LYS A 33 0.19 -0.26 -8.94
C LYS A 33 1.15 0.43 -7.98
N ALA A 34 1.58 -0.27 -6.95
CA ALA A 34 2.55 0.21 -5.98
C ALA A 34 3.99 -0.03 -6.47
N ARG A 35 4.94 0.73 -5.92
CA ARG A 35 6.38 0.51 -6.14
C ARG A 35 6.93 -0.63 -5.26
N ASP A 36 6.31 -0.87 -4.11
CA ASP A 36 6.70 -1.87 -3.12
C ASP A 36 5.47 -2.34 -2.31
N SER A 37 5.64 -3.44 -1.58
CA SER A 37 4.57 -4.05 -0.77
C SER A 37 4.08 -3.15 0.36
N ALA A 38 4.97 -2.33 0.94
CA ALA A 38 4.62 -1.37 1.98
C ALA A 38 3.66 -0.28 1.45
N ASN A 39 3.93 0.23 0.26
CA ASN A 39 3.07 1.19 -0.44
C ASN A 39 1.73 0.57 -0.80
N LEU A 40 1.71 -0.69 -1.26
CA LEU A 40 0.45 -1.38 -1.53
C LEU A 40 -0.38 -1.55 -0.25
N ARG A 41 0.24 -2.01 0.85
CA ARG A 41 -0.45 -2.17 2.14
C ARG A 41 -1.02 -0.84 2.64
N ARG A 42 -0.25 0.25 2.51
CA ARG A 42 -0.74 1.59 2.84
C ARG A 42 -1.89 2.01 1.93
N HIS A 43 -1.77 1.75 0.63
CA HIS A 43 -2.83 2.05 -0.35
C HIS A 43 -4.12 1.31 0.00
N LYS A 44 -4.07 0.03 0.41
CA LYS A 44 -5.28 -0.72 0.78
C LYS A 44 -6.10 -0.05 1.89
N ARG A 45 -5.48 0.78 2.74
CA ARG A 45 -6.19 1.57 3.77
C ARG A 45 -7.19 2.57 3.21
N ILE A 46 -7.08 2.98 1.94
CA ILE A 46 -8.08 3.86 1.31
C ILE A 46 -9.41 3.14 1.10
N HIS A 47 -9.36 1.83 0.87
CA HIS A 47 -10.55 1.01 0.63
C HIS A 47 -11.18 0.57 1.95
N THR A 48 -10.36 0.23 2.94
CA THR A 48 -10.85 -0.16 4.28
C THR A 48 -11.22 1.03 5.16
N GLY A 49 -10.75 2.24 4.83
CA GLY A 49 -10.91 3.42 5.68
C GLY A 49 -10.11 3.36 6.99
N GLU A 50 -9.23 2.37 7.16
CA GLU A 50 -8.46 2.17 8.39
C GLU A 50 -7.52 3.35 8.68
N LYS A 51 -7.67 3.93 9.87
CA LYS A 51 -6.83 5.01 10.39
C LYS A 51 -6.14 4.55 11.68
N PRO A 52 -5.03 3.79 11.56
CA PRO A 52 -4.37 3.17 12.72
C PRO A 52 -3.59 4.16 13.59
N TYR A 53 -3.33 5.37 13.09
CA TYR A 53 -2.61 6.41 13.84
C TYR A 53 -3.63 7.37 14.46
N ALA A 54 -3.71 7.39 15.79
CA ALA A 54 -4.61 8.26 16.54
C ALA A 54 -3.82 9.31 17.34
N CYS A 55 -4.33 10.52 17.42
CA CYS A 55 -3.78 11.56 18.28
C CYS A 55 -4.14 11.26 19.74
N ALA A 56 -3.19 11.39 20.65
CA ALA A 56 -3.43 11.21 22.08
C ALA A 56 -4.18 12.40 22.72
N PHE A 57 -4.21 13.54 22.02
CA PHE A 57 -4.73 14.80 22.56
C PHE A 57 -6.10 15.20 21.98
N CYS A 58 -6.56 14.52 20.93
CA CYS A 58 -7.87 14.74 20.31
C CYS A 58 -8.29 13.54 19.45
N ASP A 59 -9.51 13.57 18.92
CA ASP A 59 -10.07 12.49 18.10
C ASP A 59 -9.51 12.40 16.66
N TYR A 60 -8.44 13.15 16.36
CA TYR A 60 -7.83 13.10 15.04
C TYR A 60 -7.16 11.75 14.78
N ARG A 61 -7.53 11.11 13.67
CA ARG A 61 -6.92 9.86 13.20
C ARG A 61 -6.42 9.99 11.77
N SER A 62 -5.30 9.34 11.47
CA SER A 62 -4.69 9.33 10.15
C SER A 62 -4.33 7.93 9.67
N THR A 63 -4.20 7.80 8.35
CA THR A 63 -3.74 6.58 7.68
C THR A 63 -2.21 6.47 7.66
N GLN A 64 -1.49 7.56 8.02
CA GLN A 64 -0.02 7.63 7.99
C GLN A 64 0.54 8.36 9.23
N SER A 65 1.73 7.92 9.68
CA SER A 65 2.40 8.46 10.87
C SER A 65 2.91 9.89 10.66
N ASN A 66 3.45 10.22 9.48
CA ASN A 66 3.91 11.56 9.14
C ASN A 66 2.78 12.61 9.20
N ASN A 67 1.58 12.23 8.78
CA ASN A 67 0.39 13.07 8.87
C ASN A 67 0.00 13.32 10.34
N LEU A 68 0.05 12.29 11.19
CA LEU A 68 -0.20 12.44 12.63
C LEU A 68 0.86 13.35 13.28
N LYS A 69 2.14 13.14 12.96
CA LYS A 69 3.25 13.97 13.46
C LYS A 69 3.07 15.44 13.08
N ALA A 70 2.72 15.70 11.82
CA ALA A 70 2.43 17.05 11.35
C ALA A 70 1.19 17.64 12.05
N HIS A 71 0.16 16.85 12.29
CA HIS A 71 -1.02 17.26 13.05
C HIS A 71 -0.65 17.65 14.48
N VAL A 72 0.03 16.77 15.23
CA VAL A 72 0.45 17.02 16.63
C VAL A 72 1.32 18.27 16.69
N LYS A 73 2.31 18.41 15.81
CA LYS A 73 3.17 19.60 15.77
C LYS A 73 2.39 20.90 15.54
N ARG A 74 1.34 20.88 14.71
CA ARG A 74 0.57 22.08 14.35
C ARG A 74 -0.57 22.41 15.33
N LYS A 75 -1.12 21.40 16.00
CA LYS A 75 -2.31 21.53 16.86
C LYS A 75 -2.01 21.39 18.35
N HIS A 76 -0.90 20.74 18.69
CA HIS A 76 -0.46 20.39 20.04
C HIS A 76 1.06 20.62 20.17
N GLY A 77 1.57 21.70 19.57
CA GLY A 77 3.01 21.93 19.36
C GLY A 77 3.84 22.00 20.64
N ASP A 78 3.21 22.32 21.76
CA ASP A 78 3.73 22.27 23.13
C ASP A 78 4.00 20.83 23.62
N ASN A 79 3.20 19.85 23.17
CA ASN A 79 3.31 18.44 23.57
C ASN A 79 4.11 17.58 22.56
N ALA A 80 4.67 18.19 21.51
CA ALA A 80 5.33 17.49 20.42
C ALA A 80 6.74 16.94 20.75
N LEU A 81 7.32 17.33 21.89
CA LEU A 81 8.69 16.97 22.30
C LEU A 81 8.77 15.66 23.09
N ASP A 82 7.68 15.26 23.74
CA ASP A 82 7.58 14.01 24.54
C ASP A 82 6.80 12.91 23.82
N TYR A 83 6.06 13.26 22.76
CA TYR A 83 5.29 12.32 21.99
C TYR A 83 6.20 11.43 21.12
N SER A 84 6.53 10.26 21.65
CA SER A 84 7.18 9.18 20.90
C SER A 84 6.26 8.73 19.78
N VAL A 85 6.61 9.04 18.53
CA VAL A 85 5.85 8.68 17.32
C VAL A 85 5.90 7.16 17.03
N ASP A 86 6.49 6.39 17.94
CA ASP A 86 6.50 4.94 18.03
C ASP A 86 5.17 4.35 18.54
N GLN A 87 4.07 5.09 18.49
CA GLN A 87 2.75 4.46 18.50
C GLN A 87 2.62 3.59 17.25
N LEU A 88 3.03 2.33 17.44
CA LEU A 88 2.85 1.18 16.58
C LEU A 88 1.48 1.31 15.90
N PRO A 89 1.38 0.97 14.60
CA PRO A 89 0.06 0.78 14.03
C PRO A 89 -0.67 -0.16 14.97
N THR A 90 -1.81 0.27 15.51
CA THR A 90 -2.72 -0.59 16.28
C THR A 90 -3.21 -1.65 15.29
N GLN A 91 -2.37 -2.65 15.03
CA GLN A 91 -2.71 -3.75 14.15
C GLN A 91 -3.73 -4.58 14.90
N THR A 92 -4.93 -4.62 14.36
CA THR A 92 -5.68 -5.84 14.03
C THR A 92 -6.75 -5.29 13.10
N ILE A 93 -6.89 -5.75 11.85
CA ILE A 93 -7.40 -7.07 11.55
C ILE A 93 -6.61 -7.72 10.40
N ASN A 94 -5.89 -8.80 10.75
CA ASN A 94 -5.65 -9.89 9.81
C ASN A 94 -7.01 -10.52 9.49
N HIS A 95 -7.70 -10.07 8.44
CA HIS A 95 -8.72 -10.90 7.80
C HIS A 95 -8.00 -11.78 6.77
N TYR A 96 -7.19 -12.72 7.27
CA TYR A 96 -6.93 -13.97 6.56
C TYR A 96 -7.68 -15.08 7.27
N ALA A 97 -8.96 -15.16 6.94
CA ALA A 97 -9.86 -16.30 7.01
C ALA A 97 -11.07 -15.81 6.19
N SER A 98 -11.31 -16.29 4.97
CA SER A 98 -11.63 -17.69 4.70
C SER A 98 -11.26 -18.11 3.28
N SER A 99 -10.40 -19.11 3.17
CA SER A 99 -10.57 -20.21 2.21
C SER A 99 -10.45 -21.51 3.00
N SER A 100 -11.20 -22.52 2.56
CA SER A 100 -11.36 -23.88 3.11
C SER A 100 -12.55 -24.06 4.07
N GLN A 101 -13.75 -24.16 3.50
CA GLN A 101 -14.35 -25.48 3.21
C GLN A 101 -15.34 -25.39 2.05
#